data_AF-A0A348Z3R1-F1
#
_entry.id   AF-A0A348Z3R1-F1
#
_cell.length_a   1.000
_cell.length_b   1.000
_cell.length_c   1.000
_cell.angle_alpha   90.00
_cell.angle_beta   90.00
_cell.angle_gamma   90.00
#
_symmetry.space_group_name_H-M   'P 1'
#
loop_
_entity.id
_entity.type
_entity.pdbx_description
1 polymer ?
#
loop_
_entity_poly.entity_id
_entity_poly.type
_entity_poly.pdbx_seq_one_letter_code
_entity_poly.pdbx_strand_id
1 'polypeptide(L)'
;MKLKRMISMLLIIISIMNFTGCGNLKGPKNDEGQISTTAGGNIIVPVTEKPEIVNPAFTNVGEVQLVSNIIYSPLFSYGEGDVRTYLAESVDFKDNMEITIKLKENLKWHDGKPINADDLEYTINLILDENQDSPLREYLIIDEKPIKAEKLDELTIKITLPVENSMFLYNLSKMVPIPKHIYENEGIVATSERNKTPIGSGPFKFKEWTKEDSMVLEKYDDYYSGSPKADFITIKVFSSEEAAEEAFNKGELTLVKANPELYDKAYKGEELQSYTFSQGRLNYIVFNQNVSSMQNIVFRKALSYALDRKEMIVAAYGESGAEKVEEGNSILIKEAELYIEDEVEVYNHDIEKSKALIEESGVAINNLKLAYNTEAFAHKEYAEIVQKQLKDIDIEVDIVPYENVDFYNKLYSKDDECALYISGYSLGLAPEDYRKMFETGSYYNQTGYTNFKVDNLWKVGAEEVDADRRKAIYRDIQRQIASDAAIYAIDYEQNLMVAQKNLDGVPEAKPTANILFEDWSKLHLNNK
;
A
#
# COMPACT_ATOMS: atom_id res chain seq x y z
N MET A 1 45.76 69.41 -17.01
CA MET A 1 46.88 68.63 -16.44
C MET A 1 46.69 68.46 -14.93
N LYS A 2 46.03 67.38 -14.52
CA LYS A 2 46.25 66.58 -13.28
C LYS A 2 45.24 65.41 -13.34
N LEU A 3 45.40 64.65 -14.42
CA LEU A 3 44.77 63.38 -14.73
C LEU A 3 45.96 62.45 -15.02
N LYS A 4 46.61 61.92 -13.97
CA LYS A 4 47.75 60.98 -14.12
C LYS A 4 48.18 60.23 -12.84
N ARG A 5 47.31 60.08 -11.83
CA ARG A 5 47.63 59.29 -10.62
C ARG A 5 46.55 58.31 -10.13
N MET A 6 45.49 58.06 -10.90
CA MET A 6 44.42 57.10 -10.55
C MET A 6 44.33 55.88 -11.49
N ILE A 7 45.41 55.57 -12.23
CA ILE A 7 45.43 54.44 -13.20
C ILE A 7 46.68 53.55 -12.97
N SER A 8 46.99 53.24 -11.72
CA SER A 8 48.02 52.23 -11.39
C SER A 8 47.56 51.20 -10.36
N MET A 9 46.24 51.10 -10.12
CA MET A 9 45.65 50.08 -9.26
C MET A 9 44.58 49.23 -9.97
N LEU A 10 44.52 49.26 -11.31
CA LEU A 10 43.51 48.53 -12.07
C LEU A 10 44.06 47.56 -13.15
N LEU A 11 45.37 47.30 -13.16
CA LEU A 11 46.00 46.44 -14.18
C LEU A 11 47.11 45.56 -13.58
N ILE A 12 46.76 44.77 -12.57
CA ILE A 12 47.43 43.48 -12.29
C ILE A 12 46.35 42.41 -12.39
N ILE A 13 46.07 42.10 -13.64
CA ILE A 13 45.42 40.89 -14.11
C ILE A 13 46.53 39.81 -14.16
N ILE A 14 46.17 38.60 -13.69
CA ILE A 14 46.79 37.30 -14.02
C ILE A 14 48.11 36.96 -13.33
N SER A 15 48.01 36.19 -12.24
CA SER A 15 48.52 34.82 -12.17
C SER A 15 48.29 34.25 -10.78
N ILE A 16 47.30 33.36 -10.64
CA ILE A 16 47.45 32.00 -10.09
C ILE A 16 46.09 31.32 -10.29
N MET A 17 46.12 30.33 -11.18
CA MET A 17 45.07 29.36 -11.44
C MET A 17 45.26 28.16 -10.49
N ASN A 18 44.12 27.56 -10.13
CA ASN A 18 43.88 26.18 -9.64
C ASN A 18 44.17 25.87 -8.17
N PHE A 19 43.12 25.65 -7.37
CA PHE A 19 42.49 24.33 -7.17
C PHE A 19 41.12 24.46 -6.43
N THR A 20 40.08 23.83 -7.01
CA THR A 20 38.90 23.15 -6.40
C THR A 20 38.23 23.75 -5.14
N GLY A 21 36.93 24.06 -5.08
CA GLY A 21 35.79 23.33 -5.62
C GLY A 21 34.99 22.72 -4.46
N CYS A 22 34.14 23.52 -3.81
CA CYS A 22 33.06 23.04 -2.93
C CYS A 22 31.75 23.66 -3.43
N GLY A 23 30.87 22.81 -3.95
CA GLY A 23 29.53 23.18 -4.34
C GLY A 23 28.71 23.58 -3.12
N ASN A 24 28.28 24.84 -3.08
CA ASN A 24 27.17 25.24 -2.22
C ASN A 24 25.88 24.80 -2.92
N LEU A 25 25.30 23.69 -2.46
CA LEU A 25 23.88 23.43 -2.65
C LEU A 25 23.13 24.53 -1.89
N LYS A 26 22.65 25.55 -2.61
CA LYS A 26 21.68 26.49 -2.06
C LYS A 26 20.39 25.70 -1.87
N GLY A 27 19.95 25.54 -0.62
CA GLY A 27 18.61 25.06 -0.34
C GLY A 27 17.55 25.92 -1.05
N PRO A 28 16.33 25.39 -1.26
CA PRO A 28 15.25 26.17 -1.85
C PRO A 28 15.08 27.44 -1.00
N LYS A 29 15.19 28.60 -1.66
CA LYS A 29 14.74 29.85 -1.06
C LYS A 29 13.23 29.77 -0.92
N ASN A 30 12.68 30.43 0.10
CA ASN A 30 11.25 30.58 0.40
C ASN A 30 10.43 31.30 -0.71
N ASP A 31 10.67 30.99 -1.98
CA ASP A 31 9.84 31.44 -3.09
C ASP A 31 8.86 30.30 -3.41
N GLU A 32 7.68 30.43 -2.80
CA GLU A 32 6.37 29.91 -3.22
C GLU A 32 6.37 28.65 -4.09
N GLY A 33 6.14 27.48 -3.47
CA GLY A 33 5.38 26.35 -4.04
C GLY A 33 5.77 25.77 -5.41
N GLN A 34 6.81 26.24 -6.09
CA GLN A 34 7.14 25.85 -7.45
C GLN A 34 8.19 24.76 -7.48
N ILE A 35 7.94 23.78 -8.33
CA ILE A 35 8.85 22.69 -8.65
C ILE A 35 10.18 23.27 -9.14
N SER A 36 11.28 22.94 -8.46
CA SER A 36 12.62 23.36 -8.90
C SER A 36 12.95 22.71 -10.25
N THR A 37 13.33 23.52 -11.24
CA THR A 37 13.68 23.09 -12.61
C THR A 37 15.17 22.75 -12.79
N THR A 38 15.89 22.49 -11.69
CA THR A 38 17.29 22.04 -11.71
C THR A 38 17.38 20.52 -11.73
N ALA A 39 18.41 19.98 -12.39
CA ALA A 39 18.61 18.54 -12.51
C ALA A 39 18.71 17.90 -11.10
N GLY A 40 17.93 16.84 -10.87
CA GLY A 40 17.71 16.27 -9.54
C GLY A 40 16.46 16.87 -8.89
N GLY A 41 16.49 18.15 -8.55
CA GLY A 41 15.29 18.94 -8.25
C GLY A 41 14.58 18.55 -6.94
N ASN A 42 13.42 19.17 -6.70
CA ASN A 42 12.58 18.91 -5.52
C ASN A 42 11.28 18.23 -5.97
N ILE A 43 11.07 17.00 -5.53
CA ILE A 43 9.83 16.26 -5.79
C ILE A 43 8.85 16.59 -4.67
N ILE A 44 7.70 17.14 -5.03
CA ILE A 44 6.68 17.58 -4.07
C ILE A 44 5.50 16.63 -4.17
N VAL A 45 5.18 15.97 -3.05
CA VAL A 45 4.08 14.99 -2.96
C VAL A 45 3.09 15.39 -1.85
N PRO A 46 1.78 15.18 -2.06
CA PRO A 46 0.77 15.52 -1.07
C PRO A 46 0.58 14.40 -0.04
N VAL A 47 0.16 14.80 1.15
CA VAL A 47 -0.48 13.96 2.19
C VAL A 47 -1.70 14.70 2.74
N THR A 48 -2.68 14.00 3.28
CA THR A 48 -3.92 14.59 3.82
C THR A 48 -3.92 14.68 5.35
N GLU A 49 -3.03 13.93 6.00
CA GLU A 49 -2.75 13.97 7.42
C GLU A 49 -1.31 14.34 7.69
N LYS A 50 -1.09 15.11 8.75
CA LYS A 50 0.26 15.48 9.15
C LYS A 50 0.93 14.27 9.84
N PRO A 51 2.09 13.79 9.36
CA PRO A 51 2.79 12.69 10.01
C PRO A 51 3.43 13.18 11.32
N GLU A 52 2.78 12.94 12.45
CA GLU A 52 3.29 13.35 13.77
C GLU A 52 4.40 12.43 14.28
N ILE A 53 4.29 11.12 14.03
CA ILE A 53 5.23 10.09 14.48
C ILE A 53 5.85 9.42 13.26
N VAL A 54 6.98 9.96 12.78
CA VAL A 54 7.74 9.31 11.71
C VAL A 54 8.72 8.31 12.30
N ASN A 55 8.17 7.16 12.71
CA ASN A 55 8.92 6.05 13.26
C ASN A 55 8.29 4.72 12.82
N PRO A 56 9.00 3.89 12.04
CA PRO A 56 8.40 2.71 11.45
C PRO A 56 8.05 1.62 12.48
N ALA A 57 8.56 1.68 13.73
CA ALA A 57 8.18 0.75 14.79
C ALA A 57 6.79 1.02 15.38
N PHE A 58 6.16 2.16 15.07
CA PHE A 58 4.92 2.64 15.69
C PHE A 58 3.83 3.03 14.68
N THR A 59 3.94 2.58 13.44
CA THR A 59 2.96 2.92 12.40
C THR A 59 2.63 1.74 11.50
N ASN A 60 1.33 1.54 11.32
CA ASN A 60 0.75 0.69 10.27
C ASN A 60 -0.21 1.50 9.36
N VAL A 61 -0.15 2.83 9.42
CA VAL A 61 -1.06 3.76 8.72
C VAL A 61 -0.38 4.32 7.48
N GLY A 62 -1.10 4.33 6.34
CA GLY A 62 -0.54 4.56 4.99
C GLY A 62 0.35 5.79 4.86
N GLU A 63 -0.12 6.99 5.20
CA GLU A 63 0.66 8.22 4.98
C GLU A 63 1.92 8.32 5.87
N VAL A 64 1.85 7.80 7.08
CA VAL A 64 3.02 7.74 7.97
C VAL A 64 4.00 6.65 7.48
N GLN A 65 3.51 5.54 6.93
CA GLN A 65 4.35 4.54 6.28
C GLN A 65 5.05 5.08 5.04
N LEU A 66 4.36 5.86 4.20
CA LEU A 66 4.92 6.59 3.07
C LEU A 66 6.14 7.41 3.49
N VAL A 67 5.97 8.30 4.47
CA VAL A 67 7.05 9.17 4.92
C VAL A 67 8.17 8.37 5.61
N SER A 68 7.81 7.36 6.39
CA SER A 68 8.79 6.48 7.04
C SER A 68 9.63 5.71 6.01
N ASN A 69 9.06 5.24 4.90
CA ASN A 69 9.78 4.51 3.84
C ASN A 69 10.81 5.39 3.10
N ILE A 70 10.58 6.70 3.03
CA ILE A 70 11.56 7.64 2.46
C ILE A 70 12.77 7.78 3.38
N ILE A 71 12.54 7.79 4.70
CA ILE A 71 13.55 8.08 5.73
C ILE A 71 14.26 6.81 6.22
N TYR A 72 13.60 5.65 6.21
CA TYR A 72 14.10 4.39 6.73
C TYR A 72 14.06 3.31 5.65
N SER A 73 15.15 2.56 5.48
CA SER A 73 15.21 1.41 4.57
C SER A 73 14.89 0.10 5.30
N PRO A 74 14.09 -0.80 4.70
CA PRO A 74 13.80 -2.11 5.28
C PRO A 74 15.05 -3.01 5.26
N LEU A 75 14.97 -4.16 5.94
CA LEU A 75 15.98 -5.21 5.81
C LEU A 75 15.89 -5.88 4.44
N PHE A 76 14.68 -6.29 4.09
CA PHE A 76 14.29 -6.94 2.85
C PHE A 76 12.80 -6.67 2.59
N SER A 77 12.34 -6.84 1.36
CA SER A 77 10.92 -7.00 1.04
C SER A 77 10.64 -8.45 0.67
N TYR A 78 9.42 -8.90 0.91
CA TYR A 78 8.96 -10.26 0.61
C TYR A 78 7.71 -10.21 -0.26
N GLY A 79 7.69 -10.94 -1.36
CA GLY A 79 6.50 -11.12 -2.18
C GLY A 79 6.65 -12.20 -3.24
N GLU A 80 5.56 -12.87 -3.61
CA GLU A 80 5.54 -14.03 -4.52
C GLU A 80 6.47 -15.19 -4.09
N GLY A 81 6.77 -15.30 -2.79
CA GLY A 81 7.76 -16.26 -2.27
C GLY A 81 9.22 -15.81 -2.37
N ASP A 82 9.48 -14.63 -2.95
CA ASP A 82 10.82 -14.10 -3.18
C ASP A 82 11.23 -13.04 -2.15
N VAL A 83 12.50 -13.10 -1.75
CA VAL A 83 13.15 -12.10 -0.89
C VAL A 83 13.98 -11.15 -1.73
N ARG A 84 13.69 -9.85 -1.65
CA ARG A 84 14.53 -8.78 -2.21
C ARG A 84 15.24 -8.03 -1.09
N THR A 85 16.57 -8.00 -1.14
CA THR A 85 17.39 -7.47 -0.03
C THR A 85 17.68 -5.97 -0.14
N TYR A 86 17.72 -5.28 1.01
CA TYR A 86 17.97 -3.84 1.15
C TYR A 86 19.13 -3.60 2.11
N LEU A 87 18.88 -3.38 3.40
CA LEU A 87 19.95 -3.34 4.41
C LEU A 87 20.56 -4.74 4.63
N ALA A 88 19.78 -5.81 4.45
CA ALA A 88 20.32 -7.16 4.46
C ALA A 88 21.21 -7.41 3.24
N GLU A 89 22.29 -8.16 3.44
CA GLU A 89 23.06 -8.83 2.40
C GLU A 89 22.40 -10.17 2.05
N SER A 90 21.99 -10.93 3.06
CA SER A 90 21.33 -12.24 2.91
C SER A 90 20.31 -12.50 4.01
N VAL A 91 19.27 -13.25 3.66
CA VAL A 91 18.25 -13.77 4.59
C VAL A 91 18.15 -15.27 4.32
N ASP A 92 18.51 -16.09 5.30
CA ASP A 92 18.41 -17.56 5.23
C ASP A 92 17.30 -18.02 6.17
N PHE A 93 16.26 -18.68 5.63
CA PHE A 93 15.15 -19.21 6.43
C PHE A 93 15.16 -20.74 6.38
N LYS A 94 15.48 -21.34 7.52
CA LYS A 94 15.67 -22.77 7.65
C LYS A 94 14.55 -23.42 8.45
N ASP A 95 14.05 -24.53 7.93
CA ASP A 95 13.05 -25.40 8.57
C ASP A 95 11.78 -24.66 9.02
N ASN A 96 11.47 -23.51 8.40
CA ASN A 96 10.40 -22.60 8.81
C ASN A 96 10.48 -22.15 10.30
N MET A 97 11.66 -22.22 10.93
CA MET A 97 11.85 -21.94 12.35
C MET A 97 13.03 -21.00 12.66
N GLU A 98 14.10 -21.03 11.87
CA GLU A 98 15.31 -20.26 12.14
C GLU A 98 15.62 -19.33 10.98
N ILE A 99 15.69 -18.02 11.25
CA ILE A 99 16.05 -17.01 10.26
C ILE A 99 17.40 -16.43 10.64
N THR A 100 18.36 -16.46 9.72
CA THR A 100 19.64 -15.76 9.87
C THR A 100 19.69 -14.59 8.89
N ILE A 101 19.84 -13.37 9.42
CA ILE A 101 19.99 -12.16 8.62
C ILE A 101 21.42 -11.66 8.78
N LYS A 102 22.10 -11.48 7.65
CA LYS A 102 23.40 -10.80 7.58
C LYS A 102 23.19 -9.42 6.97
N LEU A 103 23.65 -8.37 7.63
CA LEU A 103 23.62 -7.00 7.15
C LEU A 103 24.75 -6.73 6.14
N LYS A 104 24.52 -5.80 5.22
CA LYS A 104 25.58 -5.26 4.37
C LYS A 104 26.65 -4.55 5.22
N GLU A 105 27.89 -4.58 4.76
CA GLU A 105 28.98 -3.85 5.41
C GLU A 105 28.86 -2.33 5.22
N ASN A 106 29.43 -1.57 6.15
CA ASN A 106 29.58 -0.11 6.09
C ASN A 106 28.26 0.69 6.00
N LEU A 107 27.14 0.08 6.39
CA LEU A 107 25.86 0.76 6.52
C LEU A 107 25.94 1.84 7.60
N LYS A 108 25.30 2.99 7.35
CA LYS A 108 25.27 4.13 8.26
C LYS A 108 23.88 4.71 8.37
N TRP A 109 23.55 5.15 9.57
CA TRP A 109 22.44 6.06 9.84
C TRP A 109 22.74 7.46 9.26
N HIS A 110 21.72 8.29 9.11
CA HIS A 110 21.86 9.66 8.58
C HIS A 110 22.82 10.55 9.38
N ASP A 111 23.08 10.24 10.64
CA ASP A 111 24.05 10.93 11.51
C ASP A 111 25.47 10.35 11.46
N GLY A 112 25.69 9.34 10.59
CA GLY A 112 26.98 8.71 10.35
C GLY A 112 27.34 7.57 11.32
N LYS A 113 26.48 7.24 12.30
CA LYS A 113 26.67 6.06 13.14
C LYS A 113 26.47 4.77 12.33
N PRO A 114 27.22 3.70 12.63
CA PRO A 114 27.04 2.44 11.91
C PRO A 114 25.67 1.81 12.20
N ILE A 115 25.10 1.13 11.20
CA ILE A 115 23.94 0.24 11.37
C ILE A 115 24.48 -1.16 11.61
N ASN A 116 24.06 -1.81 12.69
CA ASN A 116 24.56 -3.13 13.05
C ASN A 116 23.50 -4.02 13.71
N ALA A 117 23.86 -5.25 14.09
CA ALA A 117 22.93 -6.21 14.69
C ALA A 117 22.36 -5.76 16.05
N ASP A 118 23.01 -4.84 16.77
CA ASP A 118 22.47 -4.28 18.01
C ASP A 118 21.23 -3.39 17.74
N ASP A 119 21.17 -2.72 16.59
CA ASP A 119 19.98 -1.95 16.17
C ASP A 119 18.79 -2.86 15.84
N LEU A 120 19.05 -4.00 15.19
CA LEU A 120 18.01 -4.99 14.85
C LEU A 120 17.45 -5.65 16.11
N GLU A 121 18.34 -6.11 16.99
CA GLU A 121 17.94 -6.70 18.28
C GLU A 121 17.15 -5.69 19.13
N TYR A 122 17.61 -4.43 19.20
CA TYR A 122 16.88 -3.36 19.87
C TYR A 122 15.49 -3.15 19.28
N THR A 123 15.39 -3.03 17.94
CA THR A 123 14.11 -2.79 17.25
C THR A 123 13.11 -3.91 17.53
N ILE A 124 13.53 -5.18 17.41
CA ILE A 124 12.67 -6.35 17.66
C ILE A 124 12.20 -6.37 19.12
N ASN A 125 13.12 -6.16 20.07
CA ASN A 125 12.78 -6.16 21.49
C ASN A 125 11.86 -4.99 21.87
N LEU A 126 12.04 -3.82 21.25
CA LEU A 126 11.17 -2.66 21.45
C LEU A 126 9.74 -2.95 20.99
N ILE A 127 9.58 -3.57 19.81
CA ILE A 127 8.25 -3.92 19.27
C ILE A 127 7.57 -4.98 20.13
N LEU A 128 8.34 -5.93 20.68
CA LEU A 128 7.82 -6.98 21.55
C LEU A 128 7.42 -6.48 22.95
N ASP A 129 7.98 -5.37 23.42
CA ASP A 129 7.68 -4.77 24.73
C ASP A 129 6.25 -4.23 24.76
N GLU A 130 5.40 -4.87 25.57
CA GLU A 130 4.00 -4.50 25.76
C GLU A 130 3.82 -3.06 26.26
N ASN A 131 4.82 -2.49 26.95
CA ASN A 131 4.74 -1.10 27.42
C ASN A 131 4.88 -0.08 26.28
N GLN A 132 5.45 -0.47 25.13
CA GLN A 132 5.62 0.42 23.99
C GLN A 132 4.35 0.53 23.13
N ASP A 133 3.41 -0.42 23.27
CA ASP A 133 2.14 -0.44 22.52
C ASP A 133 2.34 -0.33 21.00
N SER A 134 3.35 -1.03 20.47
CA SER A 134 3.60 -1.07 19.03
C SER A 134 2.48 -1.86 18.32
N PRO A 135 1.85 -1.29 17.28
CA PRO A 135 0.87 -2.01 16.47
C PRO A 135 1.50 -3.18 15.71
N LEU A 136 2.83 -3.20 15.56
CA LEU A 136 3.56 -4.24 14.84
C LEU A 136 3.85 -5.48 15.69
N ARG A 137 3.54 -5.44 17.00
CA ARG A 137 3.79 -6.54 17.93
C ARG A 137 3.16 -7.84 17.47
N GLU A 138 1.95 -7.79 16.91
CA GLU A 138 1.23 -8.98 16.42
C GLU A 138 2.03 -9.78 15.39
N TYR A 139 2.85 -9.12 14.57
CA TYR A 139 3.67 -9.78 13.55
C TYR A 139 4.83 -10.59 14.13
N LEU A 140 5.19 -10.35 15.40
CA LEU A 140 6.30 -11.01 16.09
C LEU A 140 5.84 -12.03 17.14
N ILE A 141 4.52 -12.25 17.26
CA ILE A 141 3.90 -13.26 18.13
C ILE A 141 3.36 -14.41 17.27
N ILE A 142 3.66 -15.65 17.65
CA ILE A 142 3.14 -16.86 17.00
C ILE A 142 2.64 -17.80 18.11
N ASP A 143 1.39 -18.24 18.02
CA ASP A 143 0.73 -19.06 19.06
C ASP A 143 0.92 -18.47 20.47
N GLU A 144 0.62 -17.18 20.61
CA GLU A 144 0.73 -16.41 21.87
C GLU A 144 2.15 -16.32 22.44
N LYS A 145 3.18 -16.72 21.68
CA LYS A 145 4.58 -16.69 22.09
C LYS A 145 5.40 -15.75 21.21
N PRO A 146 6.29 -14.93 21.80
CA PRO A 146 7.16 -14.08 21.01
C PRO A 146 8.26 -14.91 20.34
N ILE A 147 8.74 -14.40 19.20
CA ILE A 147 10.03 -14.83 18.64
C ILE A 147 11.19 -14.49 19.58
N LYS A 148 12.35 -15.11 19.34
CA LYS A 148 13.61 -14.73 19.98
C LYS A 148 14.58 -14.21 18.95
N ALA A 149 15.17 -13.04 19.20
CA ALA A 149 16.26 -12.51 18.42
C ALA A 149 17.55 -12.57 19.24
N GLU A 150 18.62 -13.08 18.64
CA GLU A 150 19.94 -13.16 19.25
C GLU A 150 21.01 -12.67 18.27
N LYS A 151 21.86 -11.77 18.74
CA LYS A 151 23.02 -11.33 17.99
C LYS A 151 24.06 -12.46 17.92
N LEU A 152 24.48 -12.82 16.70
CA LEU A 152 25.57 -13.77 16.46
C LEU A 152 26.93 -13.05 16.37
N ASP A 153 26.96 -11.91 15.69
CA ASP A 153 28.13 -11.03 15.58
C ASP A 153 27.70 -9.58 15.30
N GLU A 154 28.61 -8.69 14.90
CA GLU A 154 28.29 -7.28 14.65
C GLU A 154 27.29 -7.07 13.50
N LEU A 155 27.27 -7.92 12.47
CA LEU A 155 26.42 -7.76 11.29
C LEU A 155 25.37 -8.87 11.15
N THR A 156 25.40 -9.87 12.02
CA THR A 156 24.55 -11.06 11.90
C THR A 156 23.63 -11.21 13.11
N ILE A 157 22.33 -11.35 12.85
CA ILE A 157 21.32 -11.68 13.83
C ILE A 157 20.64 -12.99 13.47
N LYS A 158 20.35 -13.81 14.48
CA LYS A 158 19.52 -15.01 14.36
C LYS A 158 18.19 -14.76 15.03
N ILE A 159 17.11 -15.15 14.35
CA ILE A 159 15.75 -15.13 14.87
C ILE A 159 15.27 -16.58 14.94
N THR A 160 14.72 -16.97 16.08
CA THR A 160 14.16 -18.30 16.31
C THR A 160 12.67 -18.18 16.63
N LEU A 161 11.85 -18.90 15.87
CA LEU A 161 10.40 -18.95 16.05
C LEU A 161 10.04 -19.98 17.13
N PRO A 162 8.97 -19.74 17.91
CA PRO A 162 8.50 -20.68 18.92
C PRO A 162 7.84 -21.93 18.32
N VAL A 163 7.34 -21.83 17.08
CA VAL A 163 6.72 -22.88 16.27
C VAL A 163 7.01 -22.62 14.79
N GLU A 164 6.87 -23.64 13.95
CA GLU A 164 7.04 -23.51 12.49
C GLU A 164 6.03 -22.51 11.91
N ASN A 165 6.51 -21.58 11.07
CA ASN A 165 5.65 -20.66 10.32
C ASN A 165 6.30 -20.28 8.99
N SER A 166 5.84 -20.89 7.89
CA SER A 166 6.40 -20.68 6.55
C SER A 166 6.23 -19.24 6.02
N MET A 167 5.25 -18.49 6.53
CA MET A 167 4.99 -17.10 6.11
C MET A 167 5.71 -16.07 6.98
N PHE A 168 6.53 -16.49 7.95
CA PHE A 168 7.11 -15.53 8.90
C PHE A 168 8.05 -14.50 8.24
N LEU A 169 8.64 -14.82 7.07
CA LEU A 169 9.40 -13.82 6.30
C LEU A 169 8.54 -12.64 5.85
N TYR A 170 7.26 -12.87 5.50
CA TYR A 170 6.33 -11.79 5.18
C TYR A 170 6.12 -10.86 6.40
N ASN A 171 5.87 -11.44 7.57
CA ASN A 171 5.71 -10.69 8.81
C ASN A 171 6.98 -9.90 9.18
N LEU A 172 8.14 -10.56 9.09
CA LEU A 172 9.43 -9.95 9.39
C LEU A 172 9.81 -8.84 8.38
N SER A 173 9.36 -8.94 7.12
CA SER A 173 9.62 -7.91 6.10
C SER A 173 8.97 -6.55 6.42
N LYS A 174 7.93 -6.55 7.28
CA LYS A 174 7.28 -5.33 7.77
C LYS A 174 8.13 -4.61 8.82
N MET A 175 9.18 -5.25 9.36
CA MET A 175 10.06 -4.66 10.36
C MET A 175 11.15 -3.82 9.70
N VAL A 176 11.24 -2.57 10.12
CA VAL A 176 12.27 -1.64 9.66
C VAL A 176 13.13 -1.23 10.85
N PRO A 177 14.47 -1.43 10.80
CA PRO A 177 15.35 -1.07 11.90
C PRO A 177 15.24 0.41 12.27
N ILE A 178 15.35 0.70 13.56
CA ILE A 178 15.48 2.06 14.10
C ILE A 178 16.80 2.21 14.88
N PRO A 179 17.38 3.42 14.95
CA PRO A 179 18.68 3.63 15.59
C PRO A 179 18.61 3.47 17.11
N LYS A 180 19.26 2.42 17.64
CA LYS A 180 19.32 2.17 19.08
C LYS A 180 19.87 3.37 19.85
N HIS A 181 20.94 3.98 19.36
CA HIS A 181 21.62 5.10 20.04
C HIS A 181 20.77 6.37 20.16
N ILE A 182 19.66 6.48 19.41
CA ILE A 182 18.70 7.58 19.53
C ILE A 182 17.64 7.28 20.58
N TYR A 183 17.18 6.03 20.65
CA TYR A 183 15.95 5.68 21.36
C TYR A 183 16.16 4.83 22.63
N GLU A 184 17.35 4.25 22.86
CA GLU A 184 17.59 3.31 23.97
C GLU A 184 17.35 3.88 25.38
N ASN A 185 17.36 5.21 25.51
CA ASN A 185 17.12 5.91 26.79
C ASN A 185 15.75 6.58 26.87
N GLU A 186 14.90 6.42 25.85
CA GLU A 186 13.53 6.95 25.84
C GLU A 186 12.61 6.01 26.62
N GLY A 187 11.65 6.56 27.36
CA GLY A 187 10.67 5.75 28.11
C GLY A 187 9.66 5.08 27.18
N ILE A 188 8.79 5.89 26.58
CA ILE A 188 7.84 5.46 25.55
C ILE A 188 8.27 6.06 24.23
N VAL A 189 8.82 5.24 23.33
CA VAL A 189 9.44 5.72 22.09
C VAL A 189 8.45 6.42 21.18
N ALA A 190 7.19 5.96 21.13
CA ALA A 190 6.13 6.59 20.32
C ALA A 190 5.92 8.07 20.65
N THR A 191 6.10 8.49 21.91
CA THR A 191 5.90 9.88 22.35
C THR A 191 7.19 10.71 22.37
N SER A 192 8.31 10.13 21.93
CA SER A 192 9.59 10.82 21.92
C SER A 192 9.60 12.00 20.94
N GLU A 193 10.09 13.14 21.40
CA GLU A 193 10.34 14.33 20.54
C GLU A 193 11.35 14.02 19.42
N ARG A 194 12.14 12.96 19.54
CA ARG A 194 13.07 12.49 18.50
C ARG A 194 12.35 12.10 17.20
N ASN A 195 11.08 11.68 17.28
CA ASN A 195 10.29 11.33 16.09
C ASN A 195 9.95 12.55 15.21
N LYS A 196 10.10 13.78 15.72
CA LYS A 196 9.89 15.01 14.94
C LYS A 196 11.09 15.41 14.07
N THR A 197 12.27 14.86 14.39
CA THR A 197 13.52 15.05 13.63
C THR A 197 14.17 13.68 13.40
N PRO A 198 13.52 12.81 12.61
CA PRO A 198 13.89 11.41 12.51
C PRO A 198 15.28 11.23 11.90
N ILE A 199 16.05 10.31 12.48
CA ILE A 199 17.33 9.82 11.95
C ILE A 199 17.07 8.41 11.43
N GLY A 200 17.25 8.21 10.14
CA GLY A 200 16.99 6.93 9.48
C GLY A 200 18.14 6.44 8.62
N SER A 201 17.82 5.47 7.77
CA SER A 201 18.75 4.71 6.92
C SER A 201 18.40 4.80 5.43
N GLY A 202 17.31 5.50 5.11
CA GLY A 202 16.73 5.64 3.78
C GLY A 202 17.45 6.67 2.91
N PRO A 203 17.00 6.80 1.64
CA PRO A 203 17.64 7.66 0.65
C PRO A 203 17.56 9.16 0.98
N PHE A 204 16.57 9.63 1.74
CA PHE A 204 16.48 11.03 2.13
C PHE A 204 16.42 11.17 3.65
N LYS A 205 17.05 12.22 4.16
CA LYS A 205 17.11 12.55 5.59
C LYS A 205 16.28 13.77 5.90
N PHE A 206 15.74 13.84 7.12
CA PHE A 206 15.00 15.00 7.57
C PHE A 206 15.86 16.26 7.53
N LYS A 207 15.31 17.34 6.95
CA LYS A 207 15.94 18.65 6.94
C LYS A 207 15.22 19.63 7.87
N GLU A 208 13.94 19.90 7.58
CA GLU A 208 13.15 20.85 8.36
C GLU A 208 11.63 20.69 8.15
N TRP A 209 10.87 21.23 9.10
CA TRP A 209 9.46 21.56 8.93
C TRP A 209 9.34 23.04 8.53
N THR A 210 8.60 23.32 7.46
CA THR A 210 8.31 24.69 7.03
C THR A 210 7.16 25.29 7.83
N LYS A 211 6.97 26.61 7.70
CA LYS A 211 5.81 27.30 8.30
C LYS A 211 4.48 26.98 7.62
N GLU A 212 4.53 26.39 6.44
CA GLU A 212 3.37 26.01 5.61
C GLU A 212 3.04 24.52 5.78
N ASP A 213 3.37 23.95 6.95
CA ASP A 213 3.14 22.55 7.29
C ASP A 213 3.69 21.54 6.27
N SER A 214 4.86 21.85 5.67
CA SER A 214 5.57 20.91 4.79
C SER A 214 6.78 20.31 5.50
N MET A 215 7.01 19.01 5.31
CA MET A 215 8.26 18.36 5.70
C MET A 215 9.21 18.33 4.51
N VAL A 216 10.40 18.91 4.66
CA VAL A 216 11.45 18.87 3.65
C VAL A 216 12.46 17.81 4.03
N LEU A 217 12.73 16.90 3.09
CA LEU A 217 13.73 15.86 3.16
C LEU A 217 14.82 16.17 2.13
N GLU A 218 16.08 16.03 2.50
CA GLU A 218 17.22 16.22 1.60
C GLU A 218 17.94 14.90 1.33
N LYS A 219 18.55 14.77 0.16
CA LYS A 219 19.24 13.52 -0.20
C LYS A 219 20.32 13.13 0.81
N TYR A 220 20.48 11.82 1.01
CA TYR A 220 21.56 11.24 1.78
C TYR A 220 22.62 10.67 0.83
N ASP A 221 23.72 11.41 0.62
CA ASP A 221 24.75 11.04 -0.35
C ASP A 221 25.47 9.71 -0.03
N ASP A 222 25.52 9.34 1.25
CA ASP A 222 26.12 8.09 1.75
C ASP A 222 25.12 6.91 1.72
N TYR A 223 23.98 7.03 1.02
CA TYR A 223 22.99 5.95 0.89
C TYR A 223 23.61 4.70 0.26
N TYR A 224 23.37 3.53 0.88
CA TYR A 224 24.06 2.28 0.52
C TYR A 224 23.82 1.81 -0.91
N SER A 225 22.70 2.23 -1.54
CA SER A 225 22.32 1.89 -2.92
C SER A 225 22.75 2.95 -3.94
N GLY A 226 23.62 3.88 -3.54
CA GLY A 226 24.08 5.02 -4.33
C GLY A 226 23.31 6.30 -4.02
N SER A 227 23.95 7.46 -4.25
CA SER A 227 23.35 8.77 -3.96
C SER A 227 22.02 8.95 -4.73
N PRO A 228 20.94 9.40 -4.06
CA PRO A 228 19.67 9.68 -4.69
C PRO A 228 19.80 10.67 -5.84
N LYS A 229 18.98 10.48 -6.88
CA LYS A 229 19.00 11.36 -8.05
C LYS A 229 18.34 12.71 -7.78
N ALA A 230 17.24 12.75 -7.01
CA ALA A 230 16.63 14.01 -6.57
C ALA A 230 17.42 14.68 -5.43
N ASP A 231 17.34 16.01 -5.34
CA ASP A 231 18.00 16.75 -4.26
C ASP A 231 17.12 16.81 -3.01
N PHE A 232 15.81 16.95 -3.19
CA PHE A 232 14.83 17.07 -2.11
C PHE A 232 13.56 16.27 -2.42
N ILE A 233 12.92 15.78 -1.35
CA ILE A 233 11.52 15.39 -1.35
C ILE A 233 10.79 16.32 -0.38
N THR A 234 9.68 16.92 -0.81
CA THR A 234 8.82 17.74 0.05
C THR A 234 7.48 17.06 0.21
N ILE A 235 7.12 16.75 1.45
CA ILE A 235 5.81 16.26 1.83
C ILE A 235 4.96 17.48 2.21
N LYS A 236 3.88 17.74 1.47
CA LYS A 236 3.00 18.91 1.69
C LYS A 236 1.62 18.42 2.17
N VAL A 237 1.17 18.94 3.31
CA VAL A 237 -0.11 18.55 3.91
C VAL A 237 -1.24 19.35 3.26
N PHE A 238 -2.32 18.66 2.88
CA PHE A 238 -3.54 19.23 2.31
C PHE A 238 -4.76 18.82 3.13
N SER A 239 -5.85 19.58 3.02
CA SER A 239 -7.10 19.26 3.72
C SER A 239 -7.91 18.14 3.08
N SER A 240 -7.66 17.82 1.81
CA SER A 240 -8.33 16.75 1.06
C SER A 240 -7.55 16.40 -0.21
N GLU A 241 -7.89 15.27 -0.83
CA GLU A 241 -7.32 14.85 -2.12
C GLU A 241 -7.66 15.87 -3.24
N GLU A 242 -8.86 16.46 -3.23
CA GLU A 242 -9.26 17.48 -4.21
C GLU A 242 -8.41 18.74 -4.10
N ALA A 243 -8.10 19.19 -2.87
CA ALA A 243 -7.23 20.34 -2.66
C ALA A 243 -5.80 20.08 -3.16
N ALA A 244 -5.30 18.86 -2.99
CA ALA A 244 -4.02 18.44 -3.56
C ALA A 244 -4.08 18.43 -5.10
N GLU A 245 -5.15 17.91 -5.70
CA GLU A 245 -5.30 17.89 -7.16
C GLU A 245 -5.39 19.30 -7.76
N GLU A 246 -6.08 20.24 -7.10
CA GLU A 246 -6.09 21.65 -7.49
C GLU A 246 -4.68 22.27 -7.46
N ALA A 247 -3.87 21.94 -6.44
CA ALA A 247 -2.50 22.40 -6.34
C ALA A 247 -1.60 21.77 -7.42
N PHE A 248 -1.81 20.49 -7.74
CA PHE A 248 -1.14 19.84 -8.87
C PHE A 248 -1.43 20.54 -10.20
N ASN A 249 -2.70 20.89 -10.46
CA ASN A 249 -3.09 21.63 -11.67
C ASN A 249 -2.48 23.04 -11.76
N LYS A 250 -2.09 23.64 -10.62
CA LYS A 250 -1.35 24.92 -10.54
C LYS A 250 0.17 24.74 -10.71
N GLY A 251 0.67 23.50 -10.83
CA GLY A 251 2.09 23.20 -10.93
C GLY A 251 2.83 23.19 -9.59
N GLU A 252 2.12 23.08 -8.47
CA GLU A 252 2.71 23.08 -7.13
C GLU A 252 3.14 21.70 -6.65
N LEU A 253 2.62 20.63 -7.27
CA LEU A 253 2.94 19.24 -6.96
C LEU A 253 3.55 18.54 -8.15
N THR A 254 4.52 17.67 -7.88
CA THR A 254 5.20 16.87 -8.91
C THR A 254 4.35 15.68 -9.36
N LEU A 255 3.56 15.13 -8.46
CA LEU A 255 2.64 14.02 -8.71
C LEU A 255 1.48 14.06 -7.71
N VAL A 256 0.37 13.43 -8.07
CA VAL A 256 -0.83 13.31 -7.24
C VAL A 256 -1.57 12.02 -7.56
N LYS A 257 -2.30 11.48 -6.58
CA LYS A 257 -3.35 10.50 -6.84
C LYS A 257 -4.47 11.23 -7.59
N ALA A 258 -4.81 10.77 -8.78
CA ALA A 258 -5.70 11.49 -9.68
C ALA A 258 -7.10 10.91 -9.64
N ASN A 259 -8.12 11.77 -9.74
CA ASN A 259 -9.44 11.32 -10.13
C ASN A 259 -9.45 10.80 -11.59
N PRO A 260 -10.51 10.10 -12.01
CA PRO A 260 -10.65 9.61 -13.39
C PRO A 260 -10.51 10.69 -14.47
N GLU A 261 -11.02 11.90 -14.23
CA GLU A 261 -11.00 12.98 -15.23
C GLU A 261 -9.57 13.47 -15.50
N LEU A 262 -8.80 13.74 -14.44
CA LEU A 262 -7.40 14.15 -14.55
C LEU A 262 -6.55 13.03 -15.15
N TYR A 263 -6.79 11.78 -14.74
CA TYR A 263 -6.10 10.62 -15.30
C TYR A 263 -6.37 10.48 -16.81
N ASP A 264 -7.63 10.58 -17.24
CA ASP A 264 -8.03 10.54 -18.65
C ASP A 264 -7.32 11.63 -19.48
N LYS A 265 -7.28 12.85 -18.94
CA LYS A 265 -6.60 13.98 -19.58
C LYS A 265 -5.09 13.75 -19.69
N ALA A 266 -4.46 13.18 -18.65
CA ALA A 266 -3.04 12.87 -18.67
C ALA A 266 -2.72 11.71 -19.64
N TYR A 267 -3.55 10.66 -19.66
CA TYR A 267 -3.38 9.51 -20.54
C TYR A 267 -3.51 9.86 -22.03
N LYS A 268 -4.49 10.71 -22.36
CA LYS A 268 -4.77 11.16 -23.74
C LYS A 268 -3.86 12.30 -24.19
N GLY A 269 -3.27 13.03 -23.25
CA GLY A 269 -2.44 14.21 -23.49
C GLY A 269 -0.95 13.88 -23.58
N GLU A 270 -0.15 14.89 -23.93
CA GLU A 270 1.32 14.79 -23.94
C GLU A 270 1.99 15.63 -22.84
N GLU A 271 1.24 16.45 -22.10
CA GLU A 271 1.78 17.42 -21.12
C GLU A 271 2.01 16.84 -19.72
N LEU A 272 1.41 15.69 -19.44
CA LEU A 272 1.48 15.00 -18.15
C LEU A 272 1.79 13.53 -18.39
N GLN A 273 2.22 12.84 -17.34
CA GLN A 273 2.38 11.39 -17.33
C GLN A 273 1.29 10.76 -16.48
N SER A 274 0.82 9.57 -16.87
CA SER A 274 -0.19 8.79 -16.16
C SER A 274 0.36 7.41 -15.82
N TYR A 275 0.12 6.93 -14.60
CA TYR A 275 0.57 5.64 -14.11
C TYR A 275 -0.55 4.95 -13.33
N THR A 276 -0.58 3.62 -13.40
CA THR A 276 -1.41 2.79 -12.51
C THR A 276 -0.55 1.80 -11.76
N PHE A 277 -0.99 1.43 -10.56
CA PHE A 277 -0.38 0.38 -9.76
C PHE A 277 -1.37 -0.20 -8.77
N SER A 278 -1.19 -1.48 -8.46
CA SER A 278 -2.09 -2.23 -7.60
C SER A 278 -2.14 -1.67 -6.17
N GLN A 279 -3.34 -1.59 -5.61
CA GLN A 279 -3.58 -1.33 -4.19
C GLN A 279 -3.48 -2.62 -3.34
N GLY A 280 -3.28 -3.78 -3.97
CA GLY A 280 -3.39 -5.06 -3.28
C GLY A 280 -4.75 -5.24 -2.60
N ARG A 281 -5.81 -4.72 -3.23
CA ARG A 281 -7.18 -4.70 -2.72
C ARG A 281 -8.13 -5.34 -3.72
N LEU A 282 -9.01 -6.21 -3.24
CA LEU A 282 -10.15 -6.71 -4.02
C LEU A 282 -11.41 -5.94 -3.61
N ASN A 283 -12.10 -5.33 -4.57
CA ASN A 283 -13.45 -4.81 -4.38
C ASN A 283 -14.48 -5.86 -4.78
N TYR A 284 -15.56 -5.97 -4.00
CA TYR A 284 -16.56 -7.00 -4.20
C TYR A 284 -17.93 -6.59 -3.63
N ILE A 285 -18.97 -7.30 -4.09
CA ILE A 285 -20.29 -7.29 -3.48
C ILE A 285 -20.41 -8.55 -2.63
N VAL A 286 -20.78 -8.42 -1.36
CA VAL A 286 -21.17 -9.56 -0.54
C VAL A 286 -22.68 -9.70 -0.50
N PHE A 287 -23.15 -10.94 -0.62
CA PHE A 287 -24.54 -11.32 -0.45
C PHE A 287 -24.78 -11.66 1.01
N ASN A 288 -25.56 -10.84 1.72
CA ASN A 288 -25.83 -11.01 3.14
C ASN A 288 -26.81 -12.17 3.39
N GLN A 289 -26.30 -13.35 3.69
CA GLN A 289 -27.06 -14.59 3.90
C GLN A 289 -27.87 -14.60 5.21
N ASN A 290 -27.79 -13.54 6.03
CA ASN A 290 -28.78 -13.31 7.08
C ASN A 290 -30.15 -12.95 6.48
N VAL A 291 -30.18 -12.40 5.26
CA VAL A 291 -31.40 -12.13 4.49
C VAL A 291 -31.86 -13.41 3.78
N SER A 292 -33.12 -13.80 3.99
CA SER A 292 -33.68 -15.07 3.51
C SER A 292 -33.50 -15.31 2.00
N SER A 293 -33.57 -14.28 1.16
CA SER A 293 -33.35 -14.41 -0.29
C SER A 293 -31.90 -14.70 -0.66
N MET A 294 -30.95 -14.15 0.09
CA MET A 294 -29.52 -14.36 -0.13
C MET A 294 -29.04 -15.72 0.37
N GLN A 295 -29.84 -16.46 1.14
CA GLN A 295 -29.55 -17.86 1.49
C GLN A 295 -29.63 -18.79 0.27
N ASN A 296 -30.43 -18.41 -0.74
CA ASN A 296 -30.57 -19.20 -1.96
C ASN A 296 -29.39 -18.95 -2.91
N ILE A 297 -28.52 -19.96 -3.02
CA ILE A 297 -27.37 -19.93 -3.93
C ILE A 297 -27.75 -19.68 -5.39
N VAL A 298 -28.87 -20.23 -5.88
CA VAL A 298 -29.33 -20.04 -7.26
C VAL A 298 -29.67 -18.57 -7.49
N PHE A 299 -30.29 -17.91 -6.51
CA PHE A 299 -30.59 -16.48 -6.58
C PHE A 299 -29.32 -15.62 -6.57
N ARG A 300 -28.33 -15.92 -5.73
CA ARG A 300 -27.03 -15.21 -5.74
C ARG A 300 -26.30 -15.34 -7.08
N LYS A 301 -26.33 -16.53 -7.68
CA LYS A 301 -25.81 -16.76 -9.03
C LYS A 301 -26.56 -15.95 -10.08
N ALA A 302 -27.89 -15.89 -9.96
CA ALA A 302 -28.72 -15.09 -10.85
C ALA A 302 -28.33 -13.61 -10.79
N LEU A 303 -28.21 -13.04 -9.58
CA LEU A 303 -27.74 -11.66 -9.41
C LEU A 303 -26.34 -11.46 -9.99
N SER A 304 -25.43 -12.41 -9.78
CA SER A 304 -24.07 -12.33 -10.33
C SER A 304 -24.06 -12.27 -11.86
N TYR A 305 -24.89 -13.08 -12.54
CA TYR A 305 -25.02 -13.03 -14.01
C TYR A 305 -25.70 -11.75 -14.52
N ALA A 306 -26.46 -11.04 -13.68
CA ALA A 306 -27.05 -9.75 -14.07
C ALA A 306 -26.05 -8.59 -14.09
N LEU A 307 -24.88 -8.75 -13.47
CA LEU A 307 -23.91 -7.68 -13.29
C LEU A 307 -22.81 -7.70 -14.36
N ASP A 308 -22.37 -6.51 -14.77
CA ASP A 308 -21.25 -6.32 -15.70
C ASP A 308 -20.13 -5.51 -15.02
N ARG A 309 -19.02 -6.20 -14.71
CA ARG A 309 -17.82 -5.60 -14.12
C ARG A 309 -17.25 -4.47 -14.97
N LYS A 310 -17.31 -4.57 -16.30
CA LYS A 310 -16.70 -3.57 -17.18
C LYS A 310 -17.43 -2.25 -17.05
N GLU A 311 -18.76 -2.26 -17.03
CA GLU A 311 -19.52 -1.04 -16.78
C GLU A 311 -19.21 -0.45 -15.39
N MET A 312 -19.08 -1.30 -14.37
CA MET A 312 -18.72 -0.87 -13.01
C MET A 312 -17.34 -0.21 -12.98
N ILE A 313 -16.33 -0.87 -13.56
CA ILE A 313 -14.95 -0.37 -13.64
C ILE A 313 -14.88 0.92 -14.46
N VAL A 314 -15.57 1.03 -15.59
CA VAL A 314 -15.60 2.28 -16.39
C VAL A 314 -16.23 3.42 -15.60
N ALA A 315 -17.29 3.17 -14.83
CA ALA A 315 -17.90 4.19 -13.99
C ALA A 315 -16.94 4.71 -12.90
N ALA A 316 -16.13 3.82 -12.33
CA ALA A 316 -15.19 4.14 -11.26
C ALA A 316 -13.88 4.79 -11.74
N TYR A 317 -13.32 4.32 -12.85
CA TYR A 317 -11.97 4.68 -13.30
C TYR A 317 -11.95 5.58 -14.55
N GLY A 318 -13.11 5.83 -15.15
CA GLY A 318 -13.20 6.44 -16.48
C GLY A 318 -12.70 5.49 -17.58
N GLU A 319 -12.82 5.91 -18.84
CA GLU A 319 -12.48 5.07 -19.99
C GLU A 319 -11.01 4.66 -20.00
N SER A 320 -10.08 5.60 -19.77
CA SER A 320 -8.65 5.32 -19.88
C SER A 320 -8.10 4.60 -18.65
N GLY A 321 -8.66 4.88 -17.47
CA GLY A 321 -8.31 4.17 -16.24
C GLY A 321 -8.77 2.72 -16.30
N ALA A 322 -10.00 2.48 -16.80
CA ALA A 322 -10.55 1.14 -16.95
C ALA A 322 -9.71 0.22 -17.86
N GLU A 323 -9.01 0.75 -18.87
CA GLU A 323 -8.07 -0.02 -19.69
C GLU A 323 -6.89 -0.63 -18.89
N LYS A 324 -6.65 -0.15 -17.67
CA LYS A 324 -5.56 -0.57 -16.79
C LYS A 324 -6.03 -1.37 -15.58
N VAL A 325 -7.34 -1.55 -15.42
CA VAL A 325 -7.93 -2.26 -14.29
C VAL A 325 -8.37 -3.64 -14.75
N GLU A 326 -8.02 -4.64 -13.96
CA GLU A 326 -8.40 -6.02 -14.22
C GLU A 326 -9.66 -6.39 -13.45
N GLU A 327 -10.53 -7.16 -14.11
CA GLU A 327 -11.73 -7.71 -13.50
C GLU A 327 -11.38 -8.69 -12.37
N GLY A 328 -12.08 -8.57 -11.24
CA GLY A 328 -11.94 -9.47 -10.10
C GLY A 328 -12.53 -10.84 -10.42
N ASN A 329 -11.72 -11.89 -10.37
CA ASN A 329 -12.14 -13.26 -10.69
C ASN A 329 -11.98 -14.24 -9.52
N SER A 330 -11.07 -13.95 -8.58
CA SER A 330 -10.78 -14.75 -7.40
C SER A 330 -10.99 -13.96 -6.11
N ILE A 331 -11.13 -14.68 -5.01
CA ILE A 331 -11.08 -14.09 -3.66
C ILE A 331 -9.68 -13.61 -3.27
N LEU A 332 -8.64 -14.10 -3.95
CA LEU A 332 -7.27 -13.67 -3.73
C LEU A 332 -6.95 -12.50 -4.66
N ILE A 333 -6.16 -11.54 -4.17
CA ILE A 333 -5.50 -10.56 -5.05
C ILE A 333 -4.43 -11.27 -5.89
N LYS A 334 -4.07 -10.68 -7.03
CA LYS A 334 -3.12 -11.28 -7.97
C LYS A 334 -1.72 -11.49 -7.37
N GLU A 335 -1.33 -10.60 -6.47
CA GLU A 335 -0.03 -10.62 -5.81
C GLU A 335 0.04 -11.68 -4.70
N ALA A 336 -1.09 -12.25 -4.28
CA ALA A 336 -1.11 -13.27 -3.24
C ALA A 336 -0.53 -14.60 -3.73
N GLU A 337 0.18 -15.30 -2.84
CA GLU A 337 0.65 -16.65 -3.11
C GLU A 337 -0.53 -17.58 -3.41
N LEU A 338 -0.32 -18.51 -4.35
CA LEU A 338 -1.32 -19.49 -4.77
C LEU A 338 -2.58 -18.88 -5.43
N TYR A 339 -2.53 -17.61 -5.84
CA TYR A 339 -3.52 -17.02 -6.75
C TYR A 339 -3.70 -17.89 -8.00
N ILE A 340 -4.95 -18.02 -8.44
CA ILE A 340 -5.31 -18.60 -9.74
C ILE A 340 -6.38 -17.73 -10.41
N GLU A 341 -6.33 -17.71 -11.74
CA GLU A 341 -7.39 -17.13 -12.58
C GLU A 341 -8.19 -18.20 -13.32
N ASP A 342 -7.55 -19.32 -13.67
CA ASP A 342 -8.17 -20.41 -14.42
C ASP A 342 -9.12 -21.23 -13.53
N GLU A 343 -10.20 -21.74 -14.15
CA GLU A 343 -11.19 -22.64 -13.53
C GLU A 343 -12.05 -22.03 -12.41
N VAL A 344 -11.96 -20.72 -12.18
CA VAL A 344 -12.81 -19.98 -11.25
C VAL A 344 -14.05 -19.44 -11.99
N GLU A 345 -15.24 -19.64 -11.45
CA GLU A 345 -16.48 -19.12 -12.06
C GLU A 345 -16.53 -17.61 -11.88
N VAL A 346 -16.59 -16.88 -13.00
CA VAL A 346 -16.59 -15.42 -13.01
C VAL A 346 -17.98 -14.81 -13.18
N TYR A 347 -19.01 -15.59 -13.53
CA TYR A 347 -20.36 -15.07 -13.79
C TYR A 347 -20.38 -13.96 -14.86
N ASN A 348 -19.83 -14.26 -16.04
CA ASN A 348 -19.87 -13.31 -17.18
C ASN A 348 -21.29 -12.82 -17.43
N HIS A 349 -21.47 -11.51 -17.61
CA HIS A 349 -22.77 -10.87 -17.77
C HIS A 349 -23.67 -11.58 -18.79
N ASP A 350 -24.82 -12.07 -18.33
CA ASP A 350 -25.80 -12.83 -19.10
C ASP A 350 -27.21 -12.66 -18.48
N ILE A 351 -27.94 -11.66 -18.99
CA ILE A 351 -29.30 -11.32 -18.54
C ILE A 351 -30.28 -12.48 -18.71
N GLU A 352 -30.18 -13.26 -19.80
CA GLU A 352 -31.11 -14.36 -20.06
C GLU A 352 -30.88 -15.51 -19.09
N LYS A 353 -29.61 -15.85 -18.82
CA LYS A 353 -29.26 -16.83 -17.79
C LYS A 353 -29.65 -16.35 -16.39
N SER A 354 -29.50 -15.05 -16.11
CA SER A 354 -29.96 -14.46 -14.85
C SER A 354 -31.46 -14.66 -14.65
N LYS A 355 -32.29 -14.28 -15.63
CA LYS A 355 -33.75 -14.46 -15.58
C LYS A 355 -34.16 -15.92 -15.39
N ALA A 356 -33.51 -16.84 -16.11
CA ALA A 356 -33.75 -18.27 -15.95
C ALA A 356 -33.43 -18.77 -14.52
N LEU A 357 -32.33 -18.31 -13.93
CA LEU A 357 -31.96 -18.67 -12.56
C LEU A 357 -32.86 -18.01 -11.50
N ILE A 358 -33.40 -16.82 -11.75
CA ILE A 358 -34.42 -16.20 -10.89
C ILE A 358 -35.66 -17.10 -10.85
N GLU A 359 -36.15 -17.54 -12.01
CA GLU A 359 -37.29 -18.47 -12.10
C GLU A 359 -36.99 -19.81 -11.40
N GLU A 360 -35.81 -20.40 -11.63
CA GLU A 360 -35.38 -21.64 -10.99
C GLU A 360 -35.27 -21.50 -9.46
N SER A 361 -34.78 -20.36 -8.98
CA SER A 361 -34.59 -20.12 -7.55
C SER A 361 -35.90 -20.11 -6.76
N GLY A 362 -37.02 -19.76 -7.41
CA GLY A 362 -38.32 -19.55 -6.78
C GLY A 362 -38.37 -18.36 -5.82
N VAL A 363 -37.34 -17.51 -5.78
CA VAL A 363 -37.29 -16.31 -4.94
C VAL A 363 -38.12 -15.20 -5.59
N ALA A 364 -39.20 -14.80 -4.94
CA ALA A 364 -40.09 -13.73 -5.41
C ALA A 364 -39.76 -12.41 -4.71
N ILE A 365 -38.73 -11.71 -5.18
CA ILE A 365 -38.33 -10.37 -4.70
C ILE A 365 -38.14 -9.43 -5.89
N ASN A 366 -38.60 -8.19 -5.72
CA ASN A 366 -38.47 -7.11 -6.69
C ASN A 366 -37.83 -5.83 -6.10
N ASN A 367 -37.40 -5.86 -4.84
CA ASN A 367 -36.66 -4.77 -4.21
C ASN A 367 -35.57 -5.33 -3.29
N LEU A 368 -34.36 -4.77 -3.39
CA LEU A 368 -33.24 -5.05 -2.50
C LEU A 368 -32.67 -3.74 -1.94
N LYS A 369 -32.05 -3.80 -0.76
CA LYS A 369 -31.20 -2.73 -0.23
C LYS A 369 -29.73 -3.07 -0.44
N LEU A 370 -28.96 -2.08 -0.92
CA LEU A 370 -27.52 -2.17 -1.12
C LEU A 370 -26.81 -1.09 -0.32
N ALA A 371 -25.90 -1.50 0.55
CA ALA A 371 -25.09 -0.59 1.35
C ALA A 371 -23.68 -0.42 0.79
N TYR A 372 -23.09 0.77 0.99
CA TYR A 372 -21.70 1.04 0.64
C TYR A 372 -21.07 2.05 1.61
N ASN A 373 -19.73 2.03 1.69
CA ASN A 373 -18.92 2.95 2.48
C ASN A 373 -18.64 4.25 1.69
N THR A 374 -19.03 5.41 2.23
CA THR A 374 -18.87 6.73 1.57
C THR A 374 -17.43 7.19 1.44
N GLU A 375 -16.51 6.65 2.24
CA GLU A 375 -15.09 7.01 2.25
C GLU A 375 -14.25 6.11 1.31
N ALA A 376 -14.83 5.00 0.81
CA ALA A 376 -14.11 4.06 -0.03
C ALA A 376 -14.19 4.43 -1.51
N PHE A 377 -13.05 4.41 -2.18
CA PHE A 377 -12.96 4.66 -3.61
C PHE A 377 -13.90 3.75 -4.42
N ALA A 378 -14.56 4.30 -5.43
CA ALA A 378 -15.43 3.62 -6.40
C ALA A 378 -16.74 3.00 -5.87
N HIS A 379 -16.91 2.87 -4.55
CA HIS A 379 -18.05 2.14 -3.98
C HIS A 379 -19.41 2.75 -4.34
N LYS A 380 -19.48 4.08 -4.44
CA LYS A 380 -20.69 4.79 -4.87
C LYS A 380 -21.01 4.48 -6.33
N GLU A 381 -20.01 4.60 -7.20
CA GLU A 381 -20.14 4.36 -8.64
C GLU A 381 -20.58 2.91 -8.89
N TYR A 382 -20.01 1.95 -8.16
CA TYR A 382 -20.44 0.55 -8.20
C TYR A 382 -21.89 0.36 -7.75
N ALA A 383 -22.33 1.04 -6.68
CA ALA A 383 -23.72 0.97 -6.20
C ALA A 383 -24.72 1.47 -7.24
N GLU A 384 -24.41 2.59 -7.91
CA GLU A 384 -25.24 3.18 -8.96
C GLU A 384 -25.34 2.27 -10.20
N ILE A 385 -24.23 1.63 -10.60
CA ILE A 385 -24.24 0.65 -11.71
C ILE A 385 -25.01 -0.62 -11.34
N VAL A 386 -24.85 -1.15 -10.12
CA VAL A 386 -25.65 -2.30 -9.64
C VAL A 386 -27.14 -1.98 -9.65
N GLN A 387 -27.54 -0.79 -9.17
CA GLN A 387 -28.93 -0.34 -9.21
C GLN A 387 -29.47 -0.29 -10.65
N LYS A 388 -28.68 0.24 -11.60
CA LYS A 388 -29.04 0.27 -13.02
C LYS A 388 -29.20 -1.15 -13.59
N GLN A 389 -28.26 -2.05 -13.34
CA GLN A 389 -28.22 -3.38 -13.97
C GLN A 389 -29.25 -4.35 -13.39
N LEU A 390 -29.50 -4.33 -12.08
CA LEU A 390 -30.53 -5.19 -11.48
C LEU A 390 -31.95 -4.79 -11.92
N LYS A 391 -32.15 -3.56 -12.40
CA LYS A 391 -33.41 -3.15 -13.01
C LYS A 391 -33.73 -3.91 -14.31
N ASP A 392 -32.73 -4.35 -15.07
CA ASP A 392 -32.93 -5.09 -16.33
C ASP A 392 -33.51 -6.51 -16.13
N ILE A 393 -33.51 -6.97 -14.88
CA ILE A 393 -34.14 -8.20 -14.40
C ILE A 393 -35.29 -7.93 -13.41
N ASP A 394 -35.88 -6.73 -13.47
CA ASP A 394 -37.05 -6.29 -12.69
C ASP A 394 -36.84 -6.26 -11.16
N ILE A 395 -35.60 -6.03 -10.70
CA ILE A 395 -35.27 -5.82 -9.28
C ILE A 395 -34.86 -4.35 -9.06
N GLU A 396 -35.66 -3.61 -8.30
CA GLU A 396 -35.31 -2.26 -7.85
C GLU A 396 -34.29 -2.33 -6.69
N VAL A 397 -33.37 -1.39 -6.61
CA VAL A 397 -32.33 -1.35 -5.57
C VAL A 397 -32.35 -0.01 -4.84
N ASP A 398 -32.58 -0.05 -3.53
CA ASP A 398 -32.46 1.11 -2.64
C ASP A 398 -31.01 1.21 -2.14
N ILE A 399 -30.28 2.24 -2.57
CA ILE A 399 -28.88 2.48 -2.17
C ILE A 399 -28.83 3.17 -0.80
N VAL A 400 -28.03 2.63 0.11
CA VAL A 400 -27.87 3.11 1.49
C VAL A 400 -26.40 3.47 1.77
N PRO A 401 -26.02 4.76 1.74
CA PRO A 401 -24.68 5.18 2.09
C PRO A 401 -24.46 5.11 3.61
N TYR A 402 -23.28 4.67 4.04
CA TYR A 402 -22.83 4.74 5.42
C TYR A 402 -21.42 5.33 5.50
N GLU A 403 -21.18 6.15 6.52
CA GLU A 403 -19.82 6.55 6.92
C GLU A 403 -19.03 5.33 7.42
N ASN A 404 -17.70 5.40 7.37
CA ASN A 404 -16.83 4.22 7.47
C ASN A 404 -17.06 3.37 8.74
N VAL A 405 -17.18 4.01 9.91
CA VAL A 405 -17.41 3.31 11.19
C VAL A 405 -18.76 2.61 11.22
N ASP A 406 -19.82 3.28 10.78
CA ASP A 406 -21.17 2.72 10.77
C ASP A 406 -21.31 1.60 9.74
N PHE A 407 -20.65 1.76 8.57
CA PHE A 407 -20.60 0.74 7.53
C PHE A 407 -20.05 -0.58 8.06
N TYR A 408 -18.86 -0.55 8.70
CA TYR A 408 -18.24 -1.77 9.21
C TYR A 408 -18.96 -2.34 10.44
N ASN A 409 -19.56 -1.50 11.28
CA ASN A 409 -20.44 -1.97 12.36
C ASN A 409 -21.65 -2.75 11.83
N LYS A 410 -22.21 -2.35 10.69
CA LYS A 410 -23.30 -3.07 10.02
C LYS A 410 -22.79 -4.33 9.33
N LEU A 411 -21.73 -4.22 8.51
CA LEU A 411 -21.16 -5.32 7.74
C LEU A 411 -20.69 -6.49 8.63
N TYR A 412 -20.04 -6.19 9.76
CA TYR A 412 -19.53 -7.18 10.72
C TYR A 412 -20.52 -7.46 11.85
N SER A 413 -21.80 -7.44 11.53
CA SER A 413 -22.89 -7.84 12.42
C SER A 413 -23.84 -8.81 11.72
N LYS A 414 -24.78 -9.39 12.48
CA LYS A 414 -25.84 -10.26 11.94
C LYS A 414 -27.07 -9.48 11.47
N ASP A 415 -26.89 -8.20 11.19
CA ASP A 415 -27.93 -7.33 10.66
C ASP A 415 -28.42 -7.84 9.29
N ASP A 416 -29.73 -7.73 9.05
CA ASP A 416 -30.42 -8.19 7.84
C ASP A 416 -31.09 -7.03 7.07
N GLU A 417 -30.70 -5.78 7.37
CA GLU A 417 -31.28 -4.58 6.75
C GLU A 417 -30.93 -4.49 5.26
N CYS A 418 -29.66 -4.71 4.92
CA CYS A 418 -29.18 -4.69 3.53
C CYS A 418 -28.88 -6.11 3.05
N ALA A 419 -29.38 -6.43 1.85
CA ALA A 419 -29.14 -7.72 1.21
C ALA A 419 -27.76 -7.76 0.53
N LEU A 420 -27.27 -6.61 0.11
CA LEU A 420 -25.99 -6.44 -0.58
C LEU A 420 -25.14 -5.41 0.17
N TYR A 421 -23.84 -5.67 0.26
CA TYR A 421 -22.86 -4.67 0.68
C TYR A 421 -21.73 -4.62 -0.34
N ILE A 422 -21.34 -3.42 -0.77
CA ILE A 422 -20.12 -3.20 -1.55
C ILE A 422 -18.99 -2.91 -0.57
N SER A 423 -17.99 -3.77 -0.58
CA SER A 423 -16.83 -3.69 0.31
C SER A 423 -15.56 -4.01 -0.46
N GLY A 424 -14.41 -3.84 0.19
CA GLY A 424 -13.14 -4.33 -0.32
C GLY A 424 -12.18 -4.64 0.82
N TYR A 425 -11.22 -5.53 0.57
CA TYR A 425 -10.19 -5.90 1.53
C TYR A 425 -8.80 -5.94 0.92
N SER A 426 -7.81 -5.62 1.74
CA SER A 426 -6.38 -5.76 1.46
C SER A 426 -5.78 -6.66 2.53
N LEU A 427 -5.76 -7.98 2.28
CA LEU A 427 -5.37 -8.97 3.29
C LEU A 427 -3.89 -9.35 3.21
N GLY A 428 -3.21 -8.90 2.16
CA GLY A 428 -1.80 -9.19 1.94
C GLY A 428 -1.59 -10.41 1.05
N LEU A 429 -0.36 -10.90 1.06
CA LEU A 429 0.11 -11.91 0.11
C LEU A 429 -0.17 -13.35 0.58
N ALA A 430 -0.49 -13.53 1.85
CA ALA A 430 -0.65 -14.82 2.48
C ALA A 430 -2.08 -15.34 2.28
N PRO A 431 -2.31 -16.44 1.56
CA PRO A 431 -3.66 -16.86 1.20
C PRO A 431 -4.48 -17.34 2.40
N GLU A 432 -3.86 -17.73 3.52
CA GLU A 432 -4.55 -18.05 4.77
C GLU A 432 -5.23 -16.83 5.41
N ASP A 433 -4.72 -15.61 5.20
CA ASP A 433 -5.33 -14.40 5.74
C ASP A 433 -6.75 -14.19 5.20
N TYR A 434 -7.04 -14.73 4.01
CA TYR A 434 -8.35 -14.66 3.35
C TYR A 434 -9.39 -15.58 3.98
N ARG A 435 -8.96 -16.63 4.70
CA ARG A 435 -9.85 -17.54 5.43
C ARG A 435 -10.83 -16.79 6.32
N LYS A 436 -10.38 -15.72 6.99
CA LYS A 436 -11.21 -14.96 7.93
C LYS A 436 -12.46 -14.34 7.27
N MET A 437 -12.45 -14.11 5.96
CA MET A 437 -13.61 -13.57 5.24
C MET A 437 -14.66 -14.63 4.89
N PHE A 438 -14.29 -15.92 4.89
CA PHE A 438 -15.11 -17.00 4.34
C PHE A 438 -15.30 -18.20 5.28
N GLU A 439 -14.58 -18.26 6.40
CA GLU A 439 -14.76 -19.32 7.38
C GLU A 439 -16.08 -19.15 8.15
N THR A 440 -16.81 -20.25 8.31
CA THR A 440 -18.05 -20.28 9.07
C THR A 440 -17.84 -19.76 10.50
N GLY A 441 -18.59 -18.71 10.87
CA GLY A 441 -18.58 -18.13 12.22
C GLY A 441 -17.47 -17.11 12.50
N SER A 442 -16.61 -16.82 11.53
CA SER A 442 -15.59 -15.76 11.64
C SER A 442 -16.22 -14.37 11.87
N TYR A 443 -15.51 -13.49 12.60
CA TYR A 443 -15.92 -12.09 12.82
C TYR A 443 -16.06 -11.30 11.52
N TYR A 444 -15.21 -11.56 10.51
CA TYR A 444 -15.29 -10.85 9.24
C TYR A 444 -16.28 -11.47 8.24
N ASN A 445 -16.91 -12.60 8.59
CA ASN A 445 -17.92 -13.32 7.81
C ASN A 445 -19.32 -13.28 8.48
N GLN A 446 -19.68 -12.16 9.10
CA GLN A 446 -20.99 -12.04 9.76
C GLN A 446 -22.16 -11.95 8.76
N THR A 447 -21.88 -11.73 7.48
CA THR A 447 -22.82 -11.90 6.37
C THR A 447 -23.19 -13.36 6.10
N GLY A 448 -22.55 -14.32 6.79
CA GLY A 448 -23.13 -15.64 7.03
C GLY A 448 -22.82 -16.73 5.99
N TYR A 449 -21.82 -16.54 5.12
CA TYR A 449 -21.41 -17.62 4.22
C TYR A 449 -20.95 -18.84 5.04
N THR A 450 -21.46 -20.03 4.67
CA THR A 450 -21.16 -21.28 5.37
C THR A 450 -20.90 -22.39 4.36
N ASN A 451 -19.71 -22.98 4.41
CA ASN A 451 -19.39 -24.19 3.66
C ASN A 451 -18.33 -25.02 4.40
N PHE A 452 -18.79 -26.05 5.13
CA PHE A 452 -17.89 -26.90 5.92
C PHE A 452 -16.84 -27.67 5.11
N LYS A 453 -17.03 -27.86 3.79
CA LYS A 453 -15.98 -28.43 2.94
C LYS A 453 -14.85 -27.42 2.74
N VAL A 454 -15.20 -26.16 2.49
CA VAL A 454 -14.25 -25.05 2.36
C VAL A 454 -13.54 -24.81 3.69
N ASP A 455 -14.26 -24.79 4.82
CA ASP A 455 -13.65 -24.69 6.15
C ASP A 455 -12.59 -25.78 6.39
N ASN A 456 -12.90 -27.02 5.99
CA ASN A 456 -11.94 -28.12 6.08
C ASN A 456 -10.75 -27.95 5.12
N LEU A 457 -10.98 -27.47 3.90
CA LEU A 457 -9.89 -27.20 2.95
C LEU A 457 -8.94 -26.12 3.49
N TRP A 458 -9.45 -25.04 4.08
CA TRP A 458 -8.62 -24.03 4.74
C TRP A 458 -7.75 -24.64 5.85
N LYS A 459 -8.33 -25.51 6.68
CA LYS A 459 -7.58 -26.21 7.72
C LYS A 459 -6.49 -27.11 7.15
N VAL A 460 -6.81 -27.97 6.19
CA VAL A 460 -5.83 -28.90 5.59
C VAL A 460 -4.75 -28.14 4.82
N GLY A 461 -5.12 -27.07 4.09
CA GLY A 461 -4.18 -26.25 3.34
C GLY A 461 -3.16 -25.51 4.21
N ALA A 462 -3.54 -25.16 5.45
CA ALA A 462 -2.62 -24.56 6.42
C ALA A 462 -1.60 -25.56 6.97
N GLU A 463 -1.94 -26.85 7.04
CA GLU A 463 -1.08 -27.93 7.57
C GLU A 463 -0.31 -28.69 6.47
N GLU A 464 -0.59 -28.45 5.18
CA GLU A 464 0.01 -29.18 4.05
C GLU A 464 1.41 -28.66 3.71
N VAL A 465 2.39 -29.57 3.73
CA VAL A 465 3.82 -29.28 3.51
C VAL A 465 4.27 -29.57 2.08
N ASP A 466 3.54 -30.39 1.34
CA ASP A 466 3.80 -30.64 -0.08
C ASP A 466 3.27 -29.48 -0.92
N ALA A 467 4.17 -28.76 -1.61
CA ALA A 467 3.83 -27.54 -2.33
C ALA A 467 2.77 -27.75 -3.43
N ASP A 468 2.83 -28.86 -4.16
CA ASP A 468 1.88 -29.16 -5.24
C ASP A 468 0.49 -29.48 -4.69
N ARG A 469 0.41 -30.23 -3.59
CA ARG A 469 -0.85 -30.50 -2.89
C ARG A 469 -1.42 -29.24 -2.26
N ARG A 470 -0.59 -28.42 -1.62
CA ARG A 470 -1.01 -27.13 -1.05
C ARG A 470 -1.61 -26.26 -2.16
N LYS A 471 -0.93 -26.10 -3.29
CA LYS A 471 -1.46 -25.38 -4.46
C LYS A 471 -2.80 -25.94 -4.94
N ALA A 472 -2.95 -27.26 -5.02
CA ALA A 472 -4.22 -27.88 -5.39
C ALA A 472 -5.36 -27.59 -4.41
N ILE A 473 -5.09 -27.59 -3.09
CA ILE A 473 -6.07 -27.27 -2.05
C ILE A 473 -6.54 -25.81 -2.19
N TYR A 474 -5.61 -24.85 -2.30
CA TYR A 474 -5.97 -23.43 -2.43
C TYR A 474 -6.67 -23.11 -3.77
N ARG A 475 -6.38 -23.87 -4.84
CA ARG A 475 -7.20 -23.82 -6.07
C ARG A 475 -8.64 -24.24 -5.79
N ASP A 476 -8.84 -25.37 -5.12
CA ASP A 476 -10.19 -25.89 -4.89
C ASP A 476 -11.01 -24.97 -3.95
N ILE A 477 -10.35 -24.28 -3.01
CA ILE A 477 -10.95 -23.22 -2.18
C ILE A 477 -11.47 -22.07 -3.03
N GLN A 478 -10.62 -21.47 -3.87
CA GLN A 478 -10.99 -20.35 -4.75
C GLN A 478 -12.16 -20.73 -5.67
N ARG A 479 -12.08 -21.92 -6.28
CA ARG A 479 -13.14 -22.45 -7.16
C ARG A 479 -14.47 -22.67 -6.44
N GLN A 480 -14.43 -23.25 -5.24
CA GLN A 480 -15.65 -23.57 -4.50
C GLN A 480 -16.34 -22.30 -4.01
N ILE A 481 -15.59 -21.33 -3.46
CA ILE A 481 -16.17 -20.06 -2.99
C ILE A 481 -16.79 -19.26 -4.14
N ALA A 482 -16.13 -19.22 -5.30
CA ALA A 482 -16.69 -18.60 -6.50
C ALA A 482 -17.93 -19.34 -7.00
N SER A 483 -17.89 -20.67 -7.10
CA SER A 483 -19.05 -21.50 -7.46
C SER A 483 -20.21 -21.37 -6.47
N ASP A 484 -19.95 -20.98 -5.23
CA ASP A 484 -20.99 -20.74 -4.22
C ASP A 484 -21.60 -19.34 -4.31
N ALA A 485 -21.06 -18.47 -5.17
CA ALA A 485 -21.43 -17.05 -5.24
C ALA A 485 -21.46 -16.44 -3.83
N ALA A 486 -20.42 -16.68 -3.02
CA ALA A 486 -20.32 -16.10 -1.68
C ALA A 486 -20.19 -14.56 -1.76
N ILE A 487 -19.42 -14.10 -2.75
CA ILE A 487 -19.26 -12.72 -3.16
C ILE A 487 -19.31 -12.64 -4.68
N TYR A 488 -19.56 -11.44 -5.20
CA TYR A 488 -19.26 -11.06 -6.58
C TYR A 488 -18.01 -10.17 -6.56
N ALA A 489 -16.84 -10.74 -6.89
CA ALA A 489 -15.61 -9.98 -7.07
C ALA A 489 -15.80 -8.98 -8.23
N ILE A 490 -15.42 -7.71 -8.07
CA ILE A 490 -15.60 -6.64 -9.07
C ILE A 490 -14.29 -6.37 -9.78
N ASP A 491 -13.28 -5.90 -9.05
CA ASP A 491 -11.98 -5.49 -9.60
C ASP A 491 -10.84 -5.68 -8.60
N TYR A 492 -9.63 -5.79 -9.15
CA TYR A 492 -8.39 -5.62 -8.42
C TYR A 492 -8.00 -4.14 -8.45
N GLU A 493 -8.21 -3.46 -7.32
CA GLU A 493 -8.14 -2.00 -7.25
C GLU A 493 -6.78 -1.47 -7.70
N GLN A 494 -6.82 -0.46 -8.55
CA GLN A 494 -5.64 0.26 -9.01
C GLN A 494 -5.66 1.69 -8.47
N ASN A 495 -4.50 2.19 -8.09
CA ASN A 495 -4.32 3.64 -7.97
C ASN A 495 -4.19 4.27 -9.35
N LEU A 496 -4.85 5.42 -9.53
CA LEU A 496 -4.58 6.32 -10.63
C LEU A 496 -3.60 7.39 -10.14
N MET A 497 -2.42 7.49 -10.75
CA MET A 497 -1.43 8.52 -10.43
C MET A 497 -1.12 9.34 -11.67
N VAL A 498 -1.06 10.66 -11.49
CA VAL A 498 -0.64 11.60 -12.53
C VAL A 498 0.57 12.37 -12.05
N ALA A 499 1.54 12.55 -12.94
CA ALA A 499 2.79 13.26 -12.66
C ALA A 499 3.08 14.32 -13.72
N GLN A 500 3.88 15.32 -13.34
CA GLN A 500 4.43 16.29 -14.28
C GLN A 500 5.34 15.59 -15.28
N LYS A 501 5.33 16.03 -16.56
CA LYS A 501 6.11 15.42 -17.65
C LYS A 501 7.61 15.34 -17.41
N ASN A 502 8.13 16.22 -16.56
CA ASN A 502 9.55 16.28 -16.24
C ASN A 502 9.97 15.35 -15.09
N LEU A 503 9.03 14.62 -14.46
CA LEU A 503 9.35 13.54 -13.53
C LEU A 503 9.87 12.32 -14.30
N ASP A 504 10.97 11.76 -13.83
CA ASP A 504 11.60 10.58 -14.43
C ASP A 504 12.04 9.59 -13.33
N GLY A 505 12.22 8.34 -13.70
CA GLY A 505 12.58 7.25 -12.79
C GLY A 505 11.39 6.56 -12.09
N VAL A 506 10.15 6.87 -12.48
CA VAL A 506 8.93 6.29 -11.87
C VAL A 506 8.90 4.76 -11.97
N PRO A 507 9.12 4.13 -13.14
CA PRO A 507 9.17 2.67 -13.23
C PRO A 507 10.25 2.04 -12.35
N GLU A 508 11.44 2.65 -12.30
CA GLU A 508 12.56 2.17 -11.48
C GLU A 508 12.32 2.35 -9.98
N ALA A 509 11.55 3.36 -9.59
CA ALA A 509 11.13 3.59 -8.21
C ALA A 509 10.07 2.58 -7.74
N LYS A 510 9.47 1.83 -8.66
CA LYS A 510 8.44 0.79 -8.45
C LYS A 510 7.26 1.29 -7.62
N PRO A 511 6.23 1.83 -8.29
CA PRO A 511 5.02 2.27 -7.61
C PRO A 511 4.39 1.11 -6.82
N THR A 512 3.95 1.38 -5.60
CA THR A 512 3.41 0.36 -4.70
C THR A 512 2.39 0.96 -3.73
N ALA A 513 1.42 0.16 -3.31
CA ALA A 513 0.42 0.54 -2.31
C ALA A 513 1.08 1.03 -1.00
N ASN A 514 0.38 1.91 -0.29
CA ASN A 514 0.74 2.51 1.01
C ASN A 514 2.00 3.40 1.06
N ILE A 515 3.12 2.98 0.46
CA ILE A 515 4.40 3.70 0.50
C ILE A 515 4.72 4.49 -0.78
N LEU A 516 3.78 4.47 -1.74
CA LEU A 516 3.81 5.07 -3.07
C LEU A 516 4.93 4.58 -4.00
N PHE A 517 6.18 4.54 -3.54
CA PHE A 517 7.34 4.02 -4.25
C PHE A 517 8.21 3.17 -3.32
N GLU A 518 8.70 2.04 -3.83
CA GLU A 518 9.65 1.16 -3.15
C GLU A 518 11.03 1.83 -2.99
N ASP A 519 11.54 2.49 -4.04
CA ASP A 519 12.86 3.13 -4.04
C ASP A 519 12.82 4.58 -4.54
N TRP A 520 12.64 5.50 -3.59
CA TRP A 520 12.63 6.95 -3.83
C TRP A 520 13.95 7.49 -4.40
N SER A 521 15.07 6.76 -4.30
CA SER A 521 16.37 7.23 -4.83
C SER A 521 16.40 7.34 -6.36
N LYS A 522 15.48 6.66 -7.05
CA LYS A 522 15.42 6.59 -8.51
C LYS A 522 14.72 7.77 -9.16
N LEU A 523 13.84 8.44 -8.41
CA LEU A 523 13.08 9.58 -8.91
C LEU A 523 13.97 10.82 -9.07
N HIS A 524 13.70 11.61 -10.11
CA HIS A 524 14.37 12.87 -10.37
C HIS A 524 13.59 13.75 -11.34
N LEU A 525 13.86 15.05 -11.29
CA LEU A 525 13.37 16.00 -12.27
C LEU A 525 14.41 16.22 -13.38
N ASN A 526 13.93 16.19 -14.61
CA ASN A 526 14.69 16.52 -15.80
C ASN A 526 14.44 17.97 -16.24
N ASN A 527 15.47 18.64 -16.75
CA ASN A 527 15.37 20.03 -17.23
C ASN A 527 14.76 20.15 -18.64
N LYS A 528 14.00 19.16 -19.11
CA LYS A 528 13.52 19.12 -20.50
C LYS A 528 12.24 19.89 -20.70
#